data_AF-A0AB39V2Z1-F1
#
_entry.id   AF-A0AB39V2Z1-F1
#
_cell.length_a   1.000
_cell.length_b   1.000
_cell.length_c   1.000
_cell.angle_alpha   90.00
_cell.angle_beta   90.00
_cell.angle_gamma   90.00
#
_symmetry.space_group_name_H-M   'P 1'
#
loop_
_entity.id
_entity.type
_entity.pdbx_description
1 polymer ?
#
loop_
_entity_poly.entity_id
_entity_poly.type
_entity_poly.pdbx_seq_one_letter_code
_entity_poly.pdbx_strand_id
1 'polypeptide(L)'
;MNSYTNKNLLNAIGLSYGELSLKGKNRGQFEKKLRNKINKVLKGFDYQLFDDLSKLYVLINSENLDEITDKLKKVFGIVGLNQSAKIERNDEFIKEKVLEFANYAYEQGARSFKIKVNRSNKGFEKKSMDYARELGGHVLVNSLFEQVKMKDPDVLINVDIRKNVYIYTDKIKTYGGLPLGSTGKGLVLLSGGIDSPVASFMMAKRGMRLNFITFHSFPFTSRQALEKVKELTDILSLYVGKTRLYSLNILKIQEAINTQTKKDLATILTRRAMMRLAERLSNTMQYQALITGESLGQVASQTMGGLTCTNASVERLPVFRPLIGMDKTEIIEIAKEIETYEKSIEPYEDSCVIFAPKHPVTNPKLEDVLAEEAKIENYDEIMNEIFGEKEYFNFG
;
A
#
# COMPACT_ATOMS: atom_id res chain seq x y z
N MET A 1 -5.21 23.01 -5.13
CA MET A 1 -3.95 23.65 -5.57
C MET A 1 -4.12 23.98 -7.03
N ASN A 2 -3.94 25.24 -7.43
CA ASN A 2 -3.89 25.58 -8.85
C ASN A 2 -2.67 24.86 -9.45
N SER A 3 -2.90 23.97 -10.40
CA SER A 3 -1.82 23.32 -11.15
C SER A 3 -1.23 24.37 -12.08
N TYR A 4 -0.04 24.90 -11.74
CA TYR A 4 0.72 25.82 -12.60
C TYR A 4 1.35 25.11 -13.81
N THR A 5 0.79 23.97 -14.21
CA THR A 5 1.38 23.03 -15.17
C THR A 5 0.39 22.72 -16.26
N ASN A 6 0.73 23.09 -17.49
CA ASN A 6 -0.04 22.70 -18.67
C ASN A 6 0.25 21.24 -19.02
N LYS A 7 -0.75 20.37 -18.89
CA LYS A 7 -0.61 18.93 -19.14
C LYS A 7 -0.22 18.60 -20.59
N ASN A 8 -0.54 19.46 -21.54
CA ASN A 8 -0.18 19.25 -22.95
C ASN A 8 1.32 19.39 -23.20
N LEU A 9 2.08 19.99 -22.26
CA LEU A 9 3.53 20.07 -22.33
C LEU A 9 4.21 18.79 -21.81
N LEU A 10 3.48 17.91 -21.15
CA LEU A 10 4.03 16.80 -20.39
C LEU A 10 3.97 15.51 -21.20
N ASN A 11 5.12 14.86 -21.36
CA ASN A 11 5.28 13.62 -22.14
C ASN A 11 6.11 12.56 -21.40
N ALA A 12 6.50 12.81 -20.15
CA ALA A 12 7.27 11.88 -19.35
C ALA A 12 6.90 11.97 -17.86
N ILE A 13 7.04 10.86 -17.14
CA ILE A 13 6.95 10.83 -15.67
C ILE A 13 8.28 10.33 -15.12
N GLY A 14 8.99 11.18 -14.39
CA GLY A 14 10.22 10.79 -13.71
C GLY A 14 9.92 10.10 -12.38
N LEU A 15 10.55 8.95 -12.15
CA LEU A 15 10.35 8.14 -10.94
C LEU A 15 11.51 8.36 -9.97
N SER A 16 11.19 8.62 -8.71
CA SER A 16 12.16 8.70 -7.61
C SER A 16 12.03 7.47 -6.72
N TYR A 17 13.16 6.85 -6.41
CA TYR A 17 13.24 5.67 -5.54
C TYR A 17 13.49 6.07 -4.09
N GLY A 18 12.89 5.33 -3.14
CA GLY A 18 13.02 5.57 -1.70
C GLY A 18 14.22 4.88 -1.06
N GLU A 19 13.95 4.12 0.01
CA GLU A 19 14.90 3.26 0.77
C GLU A 19 15.73 2.29 -0.08
N LEU A 20 15.43 2.19 -1.38
CA LEU A 20 16.15 1.42 -2.38
C LEU A 20 17.62 1.83 -2.52
N SER A 21 17.95 3.11 -2.30
CA SER A 21 19.33 3.60 -2.30
C SER A 21 20.16 3.10 -1.11
N LEU A 22 19.52 2.60 -0.04
CA LEU A 22 20.17 2.19 1.22
C LEU A 22 20.58 0.70 1.25
N LYS A 23 20.19 -0.12 0.26
CA LYS A 23 20.31 -1.59 0.34
C LYS A 23 21.42 -2.23 -0.52
N GLY A 24 22.55 -1.55 -0.68
CA GLY A 24 23.84 -2.11 -1.16
C GLY A 24 23.71 -3.20 -2.24
N LYS A 25 24.05 -4.46 -1.89
CA LYS A 25 24.13 -5.62 -2.79
C LYS A 25 22.81 -6.05 -3.45
N ASN A 26 21.64 -5.62 -2.94
CA ASN A 26 20.33 -6.09 -3.42
C ASN A 26 19.65 -5.13 -4.41
N ARG A 27 20.25 -3.96 -4.68
CA ARG A 27 19.65 -2.89 -5.50
C ARG A 27 19.12 -3.37 -6.86
N GLY A 28 19.91 -4.15 -7.60
CA GLY A 28 19.51 -4.64 -8.92
C GLY A 28 18.27 -5.54 -8.90
N GLN A 29 18.11 -6.37 -7.86
CA GLN A 29 16.91 -7.20 -7.72
C GLN A 29 15.67 -6.36 -7.44
N PHE A 30 15.80 -5.32 -6.61
CA PHE A 30 14.69 -4.42 -6.34
C PHE A 30 14.28 -3.62 -7.58
N GLU A 31 15.24 -3.06 -8.33
CA GLU A 31 14.98 -2.34 -9.57
C GLU A 31 14.27 -3.25 -10.58
N LYS A 32 14.71 -4.51 -10.72
CA LYS A 32 14.02 -5.50 -11.57
C LYS A 32 12.59 -5.77 -11.13
N LYS A 33 12.35 -5.97 -9.83
CA LYS A 33 10.99 -6.18 -9.29
C LYS A 33 10.08 -4.97 -9.55
N LEU A 34 10.61 -3.77 -9.35
CA LEU A 34 9.88 -2.53 -9.55
C LEU A 34 9.52 -2.32 -11.03
N ARG A 35 10.45 -2.50 -11.96
CA ARG A 35 10.17 -2.45 -13.40
C ARG A 35 9.12 -3.45 -13.83
N ASN A 36 9.22 -4.69 -13.34
CA ASN A 36 8.23 -5.72 -13.63
C ASN A 36 6.83 -5.34 -13.11
N LYS A 37 6.73 -4.69 -11.95
CA LYS A 37 5.45 -4.21 -11.41
C LYS A 37 4.92 -3.02 -12.21
N ILE A 38 5.76 -2.05 -12.56
CA ILE A 38 5.39 -0.92 -13.44
C ILE A 38 4.83 -1.47 -14.76
N ASN A 39 5.54 -2.39 -15.40
CA ASN A 39 5.11 -2.95 -16.68
C ASN A 39 3.76 -3.69 -16.61
N LYS A 40 3.49 -4.35 -15.48
CA LYS A 40 2.20 -5.02 -15.25
C LYS A 40 1.06 -4.03 -15.03
N VAL A 41 1.31 -3.00 -14.23
CA VAL A 41 0.32 -1.97 -13.88
C VAL A 41 -0.01 -1.08 -15.08
N LEU A 42 0.97 -0.83 -15.95
CA LEU A 42 0.80 -0.05 -17.17
C LEU A 42 0.48 -0.92 -18.40
N LYS A 43 0.13 -2.20 -18.20
CA LYS A 43 -0.29 -3.05 -19.32
C LYS A 43 -1.56 -2.45 -19.96
N GLY A 44 -1.52 -2.28 -21.28
CA GLY A 44 -2.62 -1.68 -22.05
C GLY A 44 -2.43 -0.20 -22.39
N PHE A 45 -1.44 0.46 -21.80
CA PHE A 45 -1.03 1.80 -22.22
C PHE A 45 0.08 1.75 -23.25
N ASP A 46 0.13 2.76 -24.10
CA ASP A 46 1.30 3.08 -24.91
C ASP A 46 2.30 3.87 -24.05
N TYR A 47 3.40 3.22 -23.67
CA TYR A 47 4.46 3.84 -22.87
C TYR A 47 5.82 3.22 -23.17
N GLN A 48 6.88 4.00 -22.91
CA GLN A 48 8.26 3.51 -22.93
C GLN A 48 8.91 3.72 -21.57
N LEU A 49 9.40 2.64 -20.96
CA LEU A 49 10.18 2.69 -19.73
C LEU A 49 11.68 2.74 -20.03
N PHE A 50 12.39 3.78 -19.59
CA PHE A 50 13.81 3.93 -19.89
C PHE A 50 14.61 4.64 -18.79
N ASP A 51 15.92 4.46 -18.80
CA ASP A 51 16.85 5.09 -17.87
C ASP A 51 17.56 6.28 -18.50
N ASP A 52 17.61 7.39 -17.75
CA ASP A 52 18.46 8.53 -18.05
C ASP A 52 19.35 8.87 -16.84
N LEU A 53 20.62 8.50 -16.94
CA LEU A 53 21.62 8.61 -15.87
C LEU A 53 21.11 8.07 -14.53
N SER A 54 20.73 6.79 -14.53
CA SER A 54 20.27 6.03 -13.35
C SER A 54 18.97 6.50 -12.70
N LYS A 55 18.22 7.41 -13.35
CA LYS A 55 16.82 7.72 -13.00
C LYS A 55 15.90 7.12 -14.06
N LEU A 56 14.83 6.49 -13.60
CA LEU A 56 13.84 5.83 -14.45
C LEU A 56 12.74 6.80 -14.84
N TYR A 57 12.34 6.74 -16.11
CA TYR A 57 11.30 7.56 -16.69
C TYR A 57 10.30 6.67 -17.43
N VAL A 58 9.03 7.07 -17.36
CA VAL A 58 7.95 6.54 -18.20
C VAL A 58 7.63 7.61 -19.25
N LEU A 59 7.98 7.37 -20.52
CA LEU A 59 7.55 8.20 -21.65
C LEU A 59 6.13 7.82 -22.02
N ILE A 60 5.25 8.81 -22.18
CA ILE A 60 3.82 8.60 -22.43
C ILE A 60 3.25 9.75 -23.26
N ASN A 61 2.09 9.50 -23.87
CA ASN A 61 1.26 10.57 -24.42
C ASN A 61 0.53 11.32 -23.30
N SER A 62 0.30 12.62 -23.48
CA SER A 62 -0.29 13.50 -22.47
C SER A 62 -1.72 13.08 -22.06
N GLU A 63 -2.47 12.44 -22.96
CA GLU A 63 -3.85 11.97 -22.72
C GLU A 63 -3.96 10.97 -21.55
N ASN A 64 -2.94 10.12 -21.37
CA ASN A 64 -2.93 9.08 -20.33
C ASN A 64 -2.22 9.50 -19.04
N LEU A 65 -1.79 10.77 -18.94
CA LEU A 65 -0.91 11.24 -17.87
C LEU A 65 -1.49 11.02 -16.47
N ASP A 66 -2.74 11.40 -16.24
CA ASP A 66 -3.36 11.31 -14.91
C ASP A 66 -3.59 9.87 -14.49
N GLU A 67 -4.17 9.05 -15.37
CA GLU A 67 -4.45 7.64 -15.07
C GLU A 67 -3.16 6.85 -14.79
N ILE A 68 -2.13 7.05 -15.62
CA ILE A 68 -0.81 6.43 -15.40
C ILE A 68 -0.19 6.94 -14.10
N THR A 69 -0.31 8.23 -13.80
CA THR A 69 0.19 8.81 -12.55
C THR A 69 -0.47 8.17 -11.34
N ASP A 70 -1.80 8.02 -11.33
CA ASP A 70 -2.52 7.41 -10.22
C ASP A 70 -2.20 5.93 -10.05
N LYS A 71 -2.05 5.20 -11.16
CA LYS A 71 -1.56 3.82 -11.15
C LYS A 71 -0.14 3.72 -10.58
N LEU A 72 0.76 4.63 -10.94
CA LEU A 72 2.13 4.66 -10.44
C LEU A 72 2.21 5.07 -8.96
N LYS A 73 1.31 5.93 -8.45
CA LYS A 73 1.24 6.26 -7.01
C LYS A 73 1.06 5.00 -6.16
N LYS A 74 0.26 4.04 -6.64
CA LYS A 74 -0.05 2.75 -5.98
C LYS A 74 1.10 1.73 -6.07
N VAL A 75 2.21 2.03 -6.77
CA VAL A 75 3.37 1.12 -6.88
C VAL A 75 4.37 1.36 -5.74
N PHE A 76 4.41 0.44 -4.78
CA PHE A 76 5.37 0.50 -3.67
C PHE A 76 6.84 0.41 -4.16
N GLY A 77 7.71 1.21 -3.54
CA GLY A 77 9.12 1.40 -3.91
C GLY A 77 9.38 2.73 -4.62
N ILE A 78 8.37 3.30 -5.28
CA ILE A 78 8.42 4.68 -5.80
C ILE A 78 8.06 5.61 -4.64
N VAL A 79 8.84 6.67 -4.39
CA VAL A 79 8.57 7.69 -3.33
C VAL A 79 8.11 9.04 -3.88
N GLY A 80 8.29 9.26 -5.18
CA GLY A 80 7.87 10.49 -5.81
C GLY A 80 7.81 10.39 -7.31
N LEU A 81 6.86 11.13 -7.88
CA LEU A 81 6.64 11.31 -9.31
C LEU A 81 6.84 12.78 -9.67
N ASN A 82 7.36 13.02 -10.86
CA ASN A 82 7.45 14.35 -11.46
C ASN A 82 6.96 14.22 -12.90
N GLN A 83 5.75 14.70 -13.17
CA GLN A 83 5.23 14.81 -14.52
C GLN A 83 6.04 15.91 -15.22
N SER A 84 6.69 15.57 -16.33
CA SER A 84 7.76 16.36 -16.93
C SER A 84 7.57 16.50 -18.44
N ALA A 85 8.00 17.64 -18.97
CA ALA A 85 8.35 17.80 -20.37
C ALA A 85 9.77 17.26 -20.58
N LYS A 86 9.92 16.19 -21.37
CA LYS A 86 11.19 15.69 -21.88
C LYS A 86 11.50 16.39 -23.20
N ILE A 87 12.64 17.06 -23.25
CA ILE A 87 13.16 17.73 -24.44
C ILE A 87 14.63 17.35 -24.67
N GLU A 88 15.11 17.60 -25.89
CA GLU A 88 16.51 17.43 -26.22
C GLU A 88 17.39 18.44 -25.46
N ARG A 89 18.67 18.08 -25.27
CA ARG A 89 19.64 18.92 -24.57
C ARG A 89 20.19 20.00 -25.51
N ASN A 90 19.35 20.96 -25.86
CA ASN A 90 19.66 22.15 -26.65
C ASN A 90 19.28 23.41 -25.84
N ASP A 91 20.17 24.40 -25.78
CA ASP A 91 20.00 25.59 -24.94
C ASP A 91 18.77 26.43 -25.30
N GLU A 92 18.50 26.60 -26.60
CA GLU A 92 17.36 27.35 -27.12
C GLU A 92 16.05 26.65 -26.76
N PHE A 93 15.96 25.33 -27.04
CA PHE A 93 14.77 24.54 -26.69
C PHE A 93 14.49 24.54 -25.18
N ILE A 94 15.53 24.54 -24.34
CA ILE A 94 15.37 24.63 -22.89
C ILE A 94 14.80 26.00 -22.50
N LYS A 95 15.33 27.09 -23.06
CA LYS A 95 14.86 28.46 -22.79
C LYS A 95 13.40 28.63 -23.18
N GLU A 96 13.05 28.23 -24.41
CA GLU A 96 11.67 28.25 -24.92
C GLU A 96 10.73 27.45 -24.02
N LYS A 97 11.09 26.20 -23.69
CA LYS A 97 10.22 25.36 -22.88
C LYS A 97 10.07 25.86 -21.45
N VAL A 98 11.13 26.42 -20.85
CA VAL A 98 11.04 27.07 -19.53
C VAL A 98 10.12 28.29 -19.57
N LEU A 99 10.19 29.08 -20.64
CA LEU A 99 9.33 30.23 -20.83
C LEU A 99 7.85 29.82 -20.98
N GLU A 100 7.56 28.75 -21.72
CA GLU A 100 6.20 28.20 -21.82
C GLU A 100 5.61 27.82 -20.45
N PHE A 101 6.40 27.13 -19.60
CA PHE A 101 5.97 26.80 -18.24
C PHE A 101 5.73 28.05 -17.39
N ALA A 102 6.58 29.07 -17.53
CA ALA A 102 6.42 30.33 -16.82
C ALA A 102 5.14 31.05 -17.26
N ASN A 103 4.95 31.27 -18.57
CA ASN A 103 3.78 31.97 -19.10
C ASN A 103 2.47 31.30 -18.67
N TYR A 104 2.40 29.97 -18.76
CA TYR A 104 1.23 29.24 -18.29
C TYR A 104 1.01 29.43 -16.77
N ALA A 105 2.05 29.34 -15.95
CA ALA A 105 1.93 29.58 -14.52
C ALA A 105 1.40 30.98 -14.20
N TYR A 106 1.87 31.99 -14.96
CA TYR A 106 1.40 33.38 -14.84
C TYR A 106 -0.08 33.53 -15.19
N GLU A 107 -0.53 32.89 -16.28
CA GLU A 107 -1.94 32.83 -16.69
C GLU A 107 -2.82 32.17 -15.61
N GLN A 108 -2.30 31.17 -14.90
CA GLN A 108 -2.98 30.53 -13.77
C GLN A 108 -2.85 31.32 -12.44
N GLY A 109 -2.29 32.54 -12.49
CA GLY A 109 -2.29 33.49 -11.37
C GLY A 109 -0.99 33.58 -10.57
N ALA A 110 0.08 32.87 -10.94
CA ALA A 110 1.39 33.04 -10.29
C ALA A 110 1.94 34.44 -10.55
N ARG A 111 2.58 35.06 -9.55
CA ARG A 111 3.21 36.39 -9.66
C ARG A 111 4.69 36.38 -9.30
N SER A 112 5.16 35.31 -8.67
CA SER A 112 6.57 35.06 -8.40
C SER A 112 7.00 33.67 -8.85
N PHE A 113 8.23 33.54 -9.32
CA PHE A 113 8.78 32.25 -9.75
C PHE A 113 10.20 32.01 -9.24
N LYS A 114 10.61 30.75 -9.30
CA LYS A 114 12.00 30.31 -9.08
C LYS A 114 12.36 29.23 -10.08
N ILE A 115 13.56 29.32 -10.65
CA ILE A 115 14.13 28.24 -11.46
C ILE A 115 15.16 27.48 -10.62
N LYS A 116 15.06 26.15 -10.64
CA LYS A 116 16.02 25.25 -10.01
C LYS A 116 16.58 24.28 -11.03
N VAL A 117 17.87 24.42 -11.34
CA VAL A 117 18.59 23.50 -12.23
C VAL A 117 19.25 22.40 -11.40
N ASN A 118 19.00 21.13 -11.77
CA ASN A 118 19.76 19.98 -11.28
C ASN A 118 20.64 19.43 -12.41
N ARG A 119 21.97 19.44 -12.24
CA ARG A 119 22.92 18.99 -13.26
C ARG A 119 23.49 17.62 -12.91
N SER A 120 22.75 16.59 -13.33
CA SER A 120 23.16 15.18 -13.20
C SER A 120 24.27 14.83 -14.19
N ASN A 121 24.17 15.37 -15.42
CA ASN A 121 25.21 15.21 -16.44
C ASN A 121 26.35 16.22 -16.23
N LYS A 122 27.52 15.75 -15.80
CA LYS A 122 28.69 16.62 -15.56
C LYS A 122 29.36 17.14 -16.82
N GLY A 123 29.04 16.59 -18.00
CA GLY A 123 29.46 17.09 -19.31
C GLY A 123 28.59 18.21 -19.87
N PHE A 124 27.62 18.74 -19.11
CA PHE A 124 26.96 20.00 -19.44
C PHE A 124 27.80 21.18 -18.93
N GLU A 125 28.16 22.10 -19.82
CA GLU A 125 29.16 23.15 -19.59
C GLU A 125 28.73 24.14 -18.50
N LYS A 126 27.48 24.58 -18.53
CA LYS A 126 26.97 25.59 -17.60
C LYS A 126 26.71 24.98 -16.22
N LYS A 127 27.23 25.61 -15.16
CA LYS A 127 26.95 25.18 -13.78
C LYS A 127 25.49 25.47 -13.42
N SER A 128 24.92 24.66 -12.53
CA SER A 128 23.49 24.74 -12.17
C SER A 128 23.04 26.12 -11.72
N MET A 129 23.80 26.79 -10.85
CA MET A 129 23.45 28.12 -10.34
C MET A 129 23.52 29.17 -11.44
N ASP A 130 24.55 29.12 -12.30
CA ASP A 130 24.75 30.09 -13.36
C ASP A 130 23.65 29.95 -14.42
N TYR A 131 23.32 28.70 -14.79
CA TYR A 131 22.25 28.44 -15.75
C TYR A 131 20.85 28.76 -15.19
N ALA A 132 20.61 28.56 -13.89
CA ALA A 132 19.35 28.97 -13.27
C ALA A 132 19.18 30.50 -13.32
N ARG A 133 20.25 31.29 -13.15
CA ARG A 133 20.21 32.75 -13.30
C ARG A 133 19.95 33.16 -14.74
N GLU A 134 20.62 32.52 -15.70
CA GLU A 134 20.43 32.77 -17.13
C GLU A 134 18.97 32.52 -17.57
N LEU A 135 18.43 31.35 -17.22
CA LEU A 135 17.03 31.03 -17.50
C LEU A 135 16.06 31.98 -16.79
N GLY A 136 16.39 32.41 -15.57
CA GLY A 136 15.59 33.37 -14.83
C GLY A 136 15.55 34.73 -15.50
N GLY A 137 16.69 35.22 -15.98
CA GLY A 137 16.77 36.44 -16.78
C GLY A 137 16.00 36.32 -18.09
N HIS A 138 16.09 35.18 -18.78
CA HIS A 138 15.32 34.93 -19.99
C HIS A 138 13.81 35.01 -19.74
N VAL A 139 13.31 34.40 -18.66
CA VAL A 139 11.88 34.51 -18.27
C VAL A 139 11.49 35.94 -17.94
N LEU A 140 12.29 36.67 -17.16
CA LEU A 140 11.99 38.07 -16.81
C LEU A 140 11.89 39.00 -18.03
N VAL A 141 12.72 38.76 -19.05
CA VAL A 141 12.73 39.59 -20.27
C VAL A 141 11.54 39.26 -21.20
N ASN A 142 11.08 38.00 -21.21
CA ASN A 142 10.15 37.50 -22.23
C ASN A 142 8.77 37.09 -21.67
N SER A 143 8.45 37.43 -20.42
CA SER A 143 7.16 37.14 -19.78
C SER A 143 6.65 38.34 -18.99
N LEU A 144 5.43 38.22 -18.46
CA LEU A 144 4.83 39.23 -17.58
C LEU A 144 5.27 39.10 -16.11
N PHE A 145 6.17 38.18 -15.78
CA PHE A 145 6.70 38.09 -14.42
C PHE A 145 7.62 39.27 -14.11
N GLU A 146 7.34 39.94 -12.99
CA GLU A 146 8.17 41.05 -12.50
C GLU A 146 9.12 40.60 -11.36
N GLN A 147 8.89 39.42 -10.78
CA GLN A 147 9.56 39.01 -9.54
C GLN A 147 10.09 37.57 -9.57
N VAL A 148 11.39 37.41 -9.29
CA VAL A 148 12.01 36.14 -8.90
C VAL A 148 12.07 36.05 -7.38
N LYS A 149 11.56 34.95 -6.79
CA LYS A 149 11.53 34.76 -5.34
C LYS A 149 12.23 33.49 -4.91
N MET A 150 13.28 33.60 -4.08
CA MET A 150 14.12 32.45 -3.73
C MET A 150 13.54 31.54 -2.64
N LYS A 151 12.68 32.09 -1.78
CA LYS A 151 11.94 31.39 -0.72
C LYS A 151 10.45 31.49 -0.99
N ASP A 152 9.72 30.39 -0.88
CA ASP A 152 8.27 30.32 -1.08
C ASP A 152 7.78 31.07 -2.35
N PRO A 153 8.33 30.76 -3.55
CA PRO A 153 7.80 31.27 -4.81
C PRO A 153 6.42 30.67 -5.08
N ASP A 154 5.58 31.36 -5.86
CA ASP A 154 4.29 30.80 -6.27
C ASP A 154 4.50 29.57 -7.15
N VAL A 155 5.49 29.62 -8.06
CA VAL A 155 5.88 28.47 -8.89
C VAL A 155 7.39 28.19 -8.84
N LEU A 156 7.73 26.92 -8.66
CA LEU A 156 9.10 26.41 -8.75
C LEU A 156 9.27 25.57 -10.03
N ILE A 157 9.95 26.12 -11.03
CA ILE A 157 10.27 25.41 -12.28
C ILE A 157 11.59 24.65 -12.08
N ASN A 158 11.52 23.32 -12.08
CA ASN A 158 12.68 22.44 -11.96
C ASN A 158 13.16 22.06 -13.37
N VAL A 159 14.47 22.17 -13.60
CA VAL A 159 15.14 21.78 -14.85
C VAL A 159 16.19 20.72 -14.52
N ASP A 160 15.90 19.44 -14.79
CA ASP A 160 16.81 18.32 -14.53
C ASP A 160 17.59 17.97 -15.81
N ILE A 161 18.87 18.33 -15.84
CA ILE A 161 19.78 18.15 -16.99
C ILE A 161 20.50 16.80 -16.86
N ARG A 162 20.17 15.89 -17.77
CA ARG A 162 20.71 14.53 -17.86
C ARG A 162 21.28 14.27 -19.26
N LYS A 163 21.03 13.12 -19.89
CA LYS A 163 21.24 12.97 -21.35
C LYS A 163 20.23 13.83 -22.10
N ASN A 164 18.96 13.76 -21.69
CA ASN A 164 17.88 14.69 -22.07
C ASN A 164 17.66 15.74 -20.96
N VAL A 165 16.76 16.68 -21.20
CA VAL A 165 16.32 17.65 -20.17
C VAL A 165 14.87 17.42 -19.81
N TYR A 166 14.58 17.48 -18.51
CA TYR A 166 13.24 17.29 -17.95
C TYR A 166 12.82 18.53 -17.18
N ILE A 167 11.72 19.15 -17.61
CA ILE A 167 11.18 20.37 -16.99
C ILE A 167 9.85 20.03 -16.31
N TYR A 168 9.72 20.40 -15.04
CA TYR A 168 8.53 20.14 -14.25
C TYR A 168 8.39 21.11 -13.08
N THR A 169 7.17 21.29 -12.61
CA THR A 169 6.78 22.21 -11.55
C THR A 169 6.34 21.44 -10.30
N ASP A 170 5.63 20.33 -10.50
CA ASP A 170 5.06 19.55 -9.42
C ASP A 170 5.87 18.30 -9.07
N LYS A 171 5.90 17.98 -7.77
CA LYS A 171 6.38 16.71 -7.24
C LYS A 171 5.26 16.05 -6.46
N ILE A 172 4.80 14.91 -6.96
CA ILE A 172 3.71 14.18 -6.33
C ILE A 172 4.31 13.09 -5.45
N LYS A 173 3.93 13.10 -4.17
CA LYS A 173 4.30 12.08 -3.20
C LYS A 173 3.49 10.81 -3.49
N THR A 174 4.13 9.67 -3.40
CA THR A 174 3.50 8.35 -3.53
C THR A 174 3.50 7.65 -2.18
N TYR A 175 2.92 6.44 -2.13
CA TYR A 175 2.93 5.65 -0.91
C TYR A 175 4.34 5.21 -0.47
N GLY A 176 5.36 5.27 -1.33
CA GLY A 176 6.72 4.92 -0.93
C GLY A 176 6.88 3.42 -0.66
N GLY A 177 7.64 3.08 0.39
CA GLY A 177 7.82 1.70 0.81
C GLY A 177 8.83 0.92 -0.03
N LEU A 178 8.67 -0.41 -0.04
CA LEU A 178 9.55 -1.35 -0.74
C LEU A 178 8.80 -2.10 -1.85
N PRO A 179 9.47 -2.47 -2.96
CA PRO A 179 8.87 -3.29 -4.00
C PRO A 179 8.25 -4.57 -3.45
N LEU A 180 7.03 -4.89 -3.89
CA LEU A 180 6.31 -6.09 -3.45
C LEU A 180 7.09 -7.39 -3.69
N GLY A 181 6.97 -8.31 -2.73
CA GLY A 181 7.70 -9.58 -2.70
C GLY A 181 9.19 -9.44 -2.43
N SER A 182 9.67 -8.29 -1.94
CA SER A 182 11.07 -8.10 -1.55
C SER A 182 11.39 -8.49 -0.11
N THR A 183 10.37 -8.62 0.75
CA THR A 183 10.54 -8.96 2.17
C THR A 183 9.80 -10.24 2.59
N GLY A 184 9.54 -11.12 1.62
CA GLY A 184 8.92 -12.43 1.86
C GLY A 184 7.43 -12.48 1.52
N LYS A 185 6.76 -13.50 2.04
CA LYS A 185 5.32 -13.75 1.84
C LYS A 185 4.62 -13.93 3.17
N GLY A 186 3.44 -13.34 3.33
CA GLY A 186 2.62 -13.44 4.53
C GLY A 186 1.18 -13.82 4.23
N LEU A 187 0.50 -14.36 5.24
CA LEU A 187 -0.93 -14.65 5.21
C LEU A 187 -1.66 -13.70 6.16
N VAL A 188 -2.61 -12.93 5.62
CA VAL A 188 -3.40 -11.99 6.42
C VAL A 188 -4.73 -12.64 6.81
N LEU A 189 -5.06 -12.56 8.10
CA LEU A 189 -6.40 -12.86 8.58
C LEU A 189 -7.32 -11.67 8.25
N LEU A 190 -8.04 -11.77 7.13
CA LEU A 190 -8.89 -10.71 6.59
C LEU A 190 -10.33 -10.89 7.09
N SER A 191 -10.77 -9.94 7.91
CA SER A 191 -12.15 -9.78 8.35
C SER A 191 -12.91 -8.78 7.47
N GLY A 192 -14.24 -8.74 7.61
CA GLY A 192 -15.09 -7.73 6.98
C GLY A 192 -15.01 -6.34 7.62
N GLY A 193 -14.19 -6.15 8.65
CA GLY A 193 -14.00 -4.88 9.35
C GLY A 193 -12.99 -3.93 8.69
N ILE A 194 -12.72 -2.81 9.37
CA ILE A 194 -11.86 -1.71 8.89
C ILE A 194 -10.36 -2.07 9.00
N ASP A 195 -10.00 -2.83 10.04
CA ASP A 195 -8.61 -2.86 10.53
C ASP A 195 -7.73 -3.81 9.70
N SER A 196 -8.23 -5.01 9.35
CA SER A 196 -7.44 -5.98 8.58
C SER A 196 -7.06 -5.52 7.16
N PRO A 197 -7.92 -4.80 6.40
CA PRO A 197 -7.48 -4.17 5.15
C PRO A 197 -6.32 -3.18 5.33
N VAL A 198 -6.38 -2.33 6.36
CA VAL A 198 -5.31 -1.35 6.65
C VAL A 198 -4.01 -2.05 7.03
N ALA A 199 -4.07 -3.07 7.89
CA ALA A 199 -2.91 -3.89 8.23
C ALA A 199 -2.28 -4.55 6.99
N SER A 200 -3.11 -5.02 6.06
CA SER A 200 -2.67 -5.59 4.78
C SER A 200 -1.88 -4.57 3.96
N PHE A 201 -2.44 -3.37 3.79
CA PHE A 201 -1.80 -2.29 3.06
C PHE A 201 -0.44 -1.91 3.66
N MET A 202 -0.33 -1.80 5.00
CA MET A 202 0.92 -1.46 5.68
C MET A 202 2.00 -2.53 5.48
N MET A 203 1.64 -3.81 5.51
CA MET A 203 2.60 -4.89 5.27
C MET A 203 3.03 -4.98 3.81
N ALA A 204 2.10 -4.76 2.88
CA ALA A 204 2.39 -4.66 1.46
C ALA A 204 3.34 -3.49 1.15
N LYS A 205 3.14 -2.34 1.81
CA LYS A 205 4.04 -1.16 1.74
C LYS A 205 5.46 -1.48 2.21
N ARG A 206 5.64 -2.43 3.14
CA ARG A 206 6.98 -2.95 3.52
C ARG A 206 7.50 -4.03 2.58
N GLY A 207 6.90 -4.20 1.40
CA GLY A 207 7.38 -5.09 0.34
C GLY A 207 6.99 -6.55 0.52
N MET A 208 6.08 -6.88 1.44
CA MET A 208 5.63 -8.24 1.66
C MET A 208 4.59 -8.63 0.61
N ARG A 209 4.68 -9.84 0.07
CA ARG A 209 3.62 -10.39 -0.79
C ARG A 209 2.55 -11.03 0.08
N LEU A 210 1.29 -10.69 -0.14
CA LEU A 210 0.19 -11.11 0.72
C LEU A 210 -0.77 -12.05 0.00
N ASN A 211 -1.27 -13.04 0.73
CA ASN A 211 -2.54 -13.71 0.48
C ASN A 211 -3.39 -13.61 1.74
N PHE A 212 -4.67 -13.94 1.63
CA PHE A 212 -5.66 -13.68 2.64
C PHE A 212 -6.34 -14.97 3.06
N ILE A 213 -6.71 -15.07 4.33
CA ILE A 213 -7.60 -16.10 4.86
C ILE A 213 -8.74 -15.39 5.58
N THR A 214 -9.97 -15.83 5.31
CA THR A 214 -11.17 -15.40 6.02
C THR A 214 -11.91 -16.61 6.56
N PHE A 215 -12.70 -16.38 7.60
CA PHE A 215 -13.44 -17.41 8.31
C PHE A 215 -14.91 -17.04 8.37
N HIS A 216 -15.78 -17.99 8.04
CA HIS A 216 -17.22 -17.84 8.06
C HIS A 216 -17.88 -19.00 8.81
N SER A 217 -19.18 -18.91 9.07
CA SER A 217 -19.91 -19.92 9.84
C SER A 217 -21.24 -20.23 9.15
N PHE A 218 -21.20 -20.61 7.87
CA PHE A 218 -22.42 -20.91 7.12
C PHE A 218 -23.16 -22.11 7.75
N PRO A 219 -24.51 -22.06 7.86
CA PRO A 219 -25.42 -21.04 7.31
C PRO A 219 -25.69 -19.82 8.22
N PHE A 220 -25.07 -19.74 9.40
CA PHE A 220 -25.34 -18.66 10.37
C PHE A 220 -24.76 -17.30 9.94
N THR A 221 -23.61 -17.26 9.26
CA THR A 221 -23.13 -16.03 8.61
C THR A 221 -23.86 -15.80 7.28
N SER A 222 -24.11 -14.55 6.91
CA SER A 222 -24.70 -14.22 5.61
C SER A 222 -23.71 -14.43 4.46
N ARG A 223 -24.19 -14.83 3.27
CA ARG A 223 -23.32 -14.91 2.06
C ARG A 223 -22.75 -13.54 1.71
N GLN A 224 -23.50 -12.48 2.02
CA GLN A 224 -23.10 -11.08 1.88
C GLN A 224 -21.84 -10.74 2.70
N ALA A 225 -21.64 -11.36 3.88
CA ALA A 225 -20.41 -11.15 4.65
C ALA A 225 -19.16 -11.68 3.91
N LEU A 226 -19.26 -12.84 3.25
CA LEU A 226 -18.17 -13.37 2.44
C LEU A 226 -17.93 -12.53 1.18
N GLU A 227 -19.00 -12.11 0.50
CA GLU A 227 -18.89 -11.21 -0.66
C GLU A 227 -18.24 -9.87 -0.27
N LYS A 228 -18.60 -9.30 0.88
CA LYS A 228 -17.92 -8.11 1.43
C LYS A 228 -16.40 -8.31 1.54
N VAL A 229 -15.95 -9.46 2.05
CA VAL A 229 -14.51 -9.76 2.16
C VAL A 229 -13.86 -9.96 0.79
N LYS A 230 -14.56 -10.57 -0.18
CA LYS A 230 -14.08 -10.68 -1.56
C LYS A 230 -13.91 -9.31 -2.21
N GLU A 231 -14.88 -8.42 -2.06
CA GLU A 231 -14.81 -7.04 -2.58
C GLU A 231 -13.67 -6.25 -1.91
N LEU A 232 -13.49 -6.37 -0.59
CA LEU A 232 -12.32 -5.81 0.10
C LEU A 232 -11.00 -6.37 -0.45
N THR A 233 -10.96 -7.66 -0.76
CA THR A 233 -9.78 -8.29 -1.36
C THR A 233 -9.49 -7.75 -2.76
N ASP A 234 -10.54 -7.49 -3.55
CA ASP A 234 -10.42 -6.89 -4.88
C ASP A 234 -9.88 -5.46 -4.83
N ILE A 235 -10.39 -4.62 -3.93
CA ILE A 235 -9.87 -3.27 -3.67
C ILE A 235 -8.39 -3.33 -3.26
N LEU A 236 -8.05 -4.23 -2.33
CA LEU A 236 -6.65 -4.43 -1.89
C LEU A 236 -5.75 -4.94 -3.01
N SER A 237 -6.27 -5.68 -3.99
CA SER A 237 -5.50 -6.22 -5.13
C SER A 237 -4.86 -5.12 -5.98
N LEU A 238 -5.45 -3.92 -6.00
CA LEU A 238 -4.88 -2.73 -6.64
C LEU A 238 -3.50 -2.38 -6.05
N TYR A 239 -3.34 -2.57 -4.74
CA TYR A 239 -2.10 -2.30 -4.00
C TYR A 239 -1.20 -3.53 -3.94
N VAL A 240 -1.73 -4.69 -3.57
CA VAL A 240 -0.92 -5.90 -3.30
C VAL A 240 -0.63 -6.73 -4.57
N GLY A 241 -1.27 -6.39 -5.70
CA GLY A 241 -1.21 -7.16 -6.94
C GLY A 241 -1.94 -8.50 -6.84
N LYS A 242 -1.58 -9.43 -7.75
CA LYS A 242 -2.18 -10.76 -7.80
C LYS A 242 -2.12 -11.49 -6.46
N THR A 243 -3.29 -11.84 -5.95
CA THR A 243 -3.47 -12.40 -4.61
C THR A 243 -4.58 -13.45 -4.60
N ARG A 244 -4.69 -14.17 -3.48
CA ARG A 244 -5.67 -15.21 -3.25
C ARG A 244 -6.31 -15.03 -1.89
N LEU A 245 -7.62 -15.21 -1.81
CA LEU A 245 -8.40 -15.34 -0.59
C LEU A 245 -8.74 -16.80 -0.37
N TYR A 246 -8.44 -17.33 0.81
CA TYR A 246 -8.90 -18.63 1.29
C TYR A 246 -10.10 -18.42 2.21
N SER A 247 -11.11 -19.29 2.09
CA SER A 247 -12.34 -19.23 2.89
C SER A 247 -12.55 -20.54 3.61
N LEU A 248 -12.68 -20.50 4.94
CA LEU A 248 -12.86 -21.68 5.78
C LEU A 248 -14.15 -21.54 6.61
N ASN A 249 -14.99 -22.58 6.60
CA ASN A 249 -16.16 -22.66 7.47
C ASN A 249 -15.76 -23.18 8.85
N ILE A 250 -15.85 -22.34 9.88
CA ILE A 250 -15.47 -22.67 11.26
C ILE A 250 -16.66 -22.97 12.16
N LEU A 251 -17.85 -23.17 11.60
CA LEU A 251 -19.05 -23.44 12.39
C LEU A 251 -18.86 -24.62 13.35
N LYS A 252 -18.33 -25.75 12.86
CA LYS A 252 -18.15 -26.97 13.65
C LYS A 252 -17.29 -26.74 14.91
N ILE A 253 -16.21 -25.98 14.79
CA ILE A 253 -15.36 -25.67 15.95
C ILE A 253 -16.04 -24.65 16.90
N GLN A 254 -16.82 -23.70 16.37
CA GLN A 254 -17.59 -22.79 17.20
C GLN A 254 -18.69 -23.51 18.00
N GLU A 255 -19.38 -24.48 17.39
CA GLU A 255 -20.37 -25.33 18.07
C GLU A 255 -19.72 -26.17 19.18
N ALA A 256 -18.56 -26.77 18.90
CA ALA A 256 -17.80 -27.53 19.91
C ALA A 256 -17.35 -26.63 21.08
N ILE A 257 -16.81 -25.43 20.78
CA ILE A 257 -16.44 -24.44 21.81
C ILE A 257 -17.66 -24.06 22.65
N ASN A 258 -18.79 -23.73 22.03
CA ASN A 258 -19.98 -23.27 22.75
C ASN A 258 -20.64 -24.35 23.62
N THR A 259 -20.49 -25.63 23.25
CA THR A 259 -21.09 -26.78 23.95
C THR A 259 -20.18 -27.38 25.02
N GLN A 260 -18.86 -27.39 24.82
CA GLN A 260 -17.91 -28.14 25.65
C GLN A 260 -17.03 -27.24 26.55
N THR A 261 -17.03 -25.93 26.34
CA THR A 261 -16.16 -24.98 27.05
C THR A 261 -16.93 -23.86 27.73
N LYS A 262 -16.25 -23.08 28.57
CA LYS A 262 -16.84 -21.88 29.18
C LYS A 262 -17.16 -20.81 28.11
N LYS A 263 -18.42 -20.36 28.10
CA LYS A 263 -18.94 -19.40 27.12
C LYS A 263 -18.19 -18.07 27.10
N ASP A 264 -17.74 -17.58 28.25
CA ASP A 264 -16.99 -16.32 28.38
C ASP A 264 -15.60 -16.35 27.71
N LEU A 265 -15.07 -17.55 27.45
CA LEU A 265 -13.82 -17.79 26.70
C LEU A 265 -14.06 -18.15 25.22
N ALA A 266 -15.31 -18.22 24.75
CA ALA A 266 -15.61 -18.66 23.39
C ALA A 266 -14.91 -17.81 22.32
N THR A 267 -14.82 -16.50 22.51
CA THR A 267 -14.13 -15.59 21.58
C THR A 267 -12.64 -15.90 21.49
N ILE A 268 -11.96 -16.13 22.62
CA ILE A 268 -10.51 -16.37 22.61
C ILE A 268 -10.18 -17.76 22.05
N LEU A 269 -10.97 -18.77 22.38
CA LEU A 269 -10.85 -20.12 21.85
C LEU A 269 -11.07 -20.14 20.32
N THR A 270 -12.10 -19.42 19.85
CA THR A 270 -12.37 -19.30 18.41
C THR A 270 -11.20 -18.63 17.68
N ARG A 271 -10.63 -17.55 18.23
CA ARG A 271 -9.44 -16.91 17.63
C ARG A 271 -8.24 -17.85 17.61
N ARG A 272 -8.02 -18.65 18.65
CA ARG A 272 -6.93 -19.65 18.67
C ARG A 272 -7.11 -20.70 17.56
N ALA A 273 -8.33 -21.19 17.34
CA ALA A 273 -8.63 -22.09 16.23
C ALA A 273 -8.34 -21.44 14.87
N MET A 274 -8.77 -20.19 14.65
CA MET A 274 -8.46 -19.43 13.43
C MET A 274 -6.94 -19.31 13.20
N MET A 275 -6.19 -18.97 14.25
CA MET A 275 -4.73 -18.84 14.17
C MET A 275 -4.04 -20.17 13.83
N ARG A 276 -4.47 -21.28 14.44
CA ARG A 276 -3.97 -22.64 14.11
C ARG A 276 -4.27 -23.03 12.66
N LEU A 277 -5.49 -22.76 12.16
CA LEU A 277 -5.85 -23.01 10.76
C LEU A 277 -5.01 -22.15 9.80
N ALA A 278 -4.77 -20.88 10.15
CA ALA A 278 -3.95 -19.98 9.37
C ALA A 278 -2.47 -20.41 9.34
N GLU A 279 -1.91 -20.87 10.47
CA GLU A 279 -0.55 -21.42 10.52
C GLU A 279 -0.44 -22.72 9.70
N ARG A 280 -1.43 -23.62 9.82
CA ARG A 280 -1.48 -24.84 9.00
C ARG A 280 -1.47 -24.52 7.51
N LEU A 281 -2.30 -23.56 7.07
CA LEU A 281 -2.31 -23.10 5.68
C LEU A 281 -0.97 -22.50 5.28
N SER A 282 -0.37 -21.72 6.17
CA SER A 282 0.94 -21.10 5.96
C SER A 282 2.06 -22.11 5.80
N ASN A 283 2.03 -23.21 6.54
CA ASN A 283 2.97 -24.32 6.39
C ASN A 283 2.81 -25.02 5.02
N THR A 284 1.57 -25.23 4.56
CA THR A 284 1.31 -25.82 3.24
C THR A 284 1.70 -24.90 2.08
N MET A 285 1.45 -23.59 2.21
CA MET A 285 1.63 -22.61 1.14
C MET A 285 2.94 -21.82 1.24
N GLN A 286 3.79 -22.14 2.22
CA GLN A 286 5.08 -21.51 2.50
C GLN A 286 4.97 -20.00 2.76
N TYR A 287 3.99 -19.58 3.57
CA TYR A 287 3.94 -18.23 4.12
C TYR A 287 4.83 -18.14 5.36
N GLN A 288 5.48 -16.99 5.55
CA GLN A 288 6.55 -16.79 6.52
C GLN A 288 6.11 -15.97 7.73
N ALA A 289 4.86 -15.48 7.74
CA ALA A 289 4.26 -14.72 8.81
C ALA A 289 2.74 -14.75 8.72
N LEU A 290 2.08 -14.63 9.86
CA LEU A 290 0.66 -14.28 9.96
C LEU A 290 0.53 -12.77 10.20
N ILE A 291 -0.52 -12.17 9.67
CA ILE A 291 -0.79 -10.74 9.82
C ILE A 291 -2.22 -10.56 10.32
N THR A 292 -2.40 -9.75 11.37
CA THR A 292 -3.72 -9.40 11.91
C THR A 292 -3.90 -7.88 11.93
N GLY A 293 -5.16 -7.44 11.92
CA GLY A 293 -5.54 -6.05 12.16
C GLY A 293 -5.73 -5.71 13.64
N GLU A 294 -5.07 -6.42 14.56
CA GLU A 294 -5.22 -6.17 16.00
C GLU A 294 -4.54 -4.86 16.43
N SER A 295 -5.25 -4.06 17.24
CA SER A 295 -4.77 -2.86 17.94
C SER A 295 -4.94 -3.01 19.45
N LEU A 296 -3.94 -2.58 20.24
CA LEU A 296 -3.91 -2.84 21.67
C LEU A 296 -5.02 -2.05 22.39
N GLY A 297 -5.87 -2.76 23.15
CA GLY A 297 -6.90 -2.13 23.99
C GLY A 297 -8.16 -1.69 23.26
N GLN A 298 -8.31 -1.99 21.96
CA GLN A 298 -9.51 -1.60 21.19
C GLN A 298 -10.76 -2.43 21.55
N VAL A 299 -10.59 -3.74 21.81
CA VAL A 299 -11.68 -4.66 22.20
C VAL A 299 -11.21 -5.64 23.26
N ALA A 300 -12.14 -6.29 23.95
CA ALA A 300 -11.87 -7.24 25.04
C ALA A 300 -10.87 -8.35 24.67
N SER A 301 -10.91 -8.84 23.43
CA SER A 301 -9.98 -9.88 22.95
C SER A 301 -8.59 -9.37 22.57
N GLN A 302 -8.36 -8.05 22.58
CA GLN A 302 -7.11 -7.39 22.18
C GLN A 302 -6.41 -6.72 23.38
N THR A 303 -6.61 -7.26 24.57
CA THR A 303 -5.78 -6.98 25.75
C THR A 303 -4.49 -7.80 25.70
N MET A 304 -3.52 -7.49 26.56
CA MET A 304 -2.29 -8.28 26.65
C MET A 304 -2.57 -9.77 26.87
N GLY A 305 -3.47 -10.12 27.81
CA GLY A 305 -3.84 -11.52 28.05
C GLY A 305 -4.47 -12.18 26.83
N GLY A 306 -5.36 -11.47 26.12
CA GLY A 306 -5.95 -11.95 24.87
C GLY A 306 -4.91 -12.20 23.78
N LEU A 307 -3.99 -11.25 23.57
CA LEU A 307 -2.91 -11.38 22.60
C LEU A 307 -1.95 -12.51 22.97
N THR A 308 -1.60 -12.69 24.24
CA THR A 308 -0.80 -13.83 24.71
C THR A 308 -1.50 -15.15 24.39
N CYS A 309 -2.80 -15.24 24.65
CA CYS A 309 -3.59 -16.44 24.39
C CYS A 309 -3.70 -16.77 22.90
N THR A 310 -3.91 -15.78 22.01
CA THR A 310 -3.93 -16.03 20.55
C THR A 310 -2.54 -16.31 19.99
N ASN A 311 -1.50 -15.65 20.50
CA ASN A 311 -0.14 -15.85 20.00
C ASN A 311 0.41 -17.23 20.38
N ALA A 312 0.04 -17.75 21.56
CA ALA A 312 0.43 -19.07 22.03
C ALA A 312 -0.19 -20.23 21.23
N SER A 313 -1.14 -19.97 20.33
CA SER A 313 -1.67 -21.00 19.42
C SER A 313 -0.92 -21.07 18.09
N VAL A 314 0.13 -20.27 17.91
CA VAL A 314 1.00 -20.27 16.73
C VAL A 314 2.37 -20.78 17.17
N GLU A 315 2.85 -21.86 16.56
CA GLU A 315 4.04 -22.58 17.01
C GLU A 315 5.34 -22.01 16.43
N ARG A 316 5.32 -21.58 15.16
CA ARG A 316 6.53 -21.33 14.37
C ARG A 316 6.56 -19.96 13.72
N LEU A 317 5.42 -19.43 13.31
CA LEU A 317 5.37 -18.22 12.51
C LEU A 317 5.28 -16.95 13.38
N PRO A 318 5.98 -15.86 13.02
CA PRO A 318 5.74 -14.57 13.63
C PRO A 318 4.34 -14.06 13.27
N VAL A 319 3.67 -13.42 14.24
CA VAL A 319 2.39 -12.73 14.04
C VAL A 319 2.62 -11.23 14.04
N PHE A 320 2.53 -10.60 12.86
CA PHE A 320 2.66 -9.16 12.72
C PHE A 320 1.32 -8.45 12.97
N ARG A 321 1.40 -7.37 13.76
CA ARG A 321 0.25 -6.53 14.15
C ARG A 321 0.57 -5.07 13.80
N PRO A 322 0.42 -4.67 12.52
CA PRO A 322 0.85 -3.35 12.05
C PRO A 322 0.16 -2.19 12.76
N LEU A 323 -1.02 -2.44 13.33
CA LEU A 323 -1.88 -1.45 13.97
C LEU A 323 -1.76 -1.42 15.50
N ILE A 324 -0.84 -2.20 16.09
CA ILE A 324 -0.81 -2.46 17.53
C ILE A 324 -0.77 -1.20 18.40
N GLY A 325 -0.15 -0.13 17.91
CA GLY A 325 -0.03 1.16 18.59
C GLY A 325 -0.75 2.32 17.90
N MET A 326 -1.65 2.03 16.96
CA MET A 326 -2.44 3.05 16.25
C MET A 326 -3.80 3.23 16.91
N ASP A 327 -4.26 4.48 16.97
CA ASP A 327 -5.63 4.76 17.38
C ASP A 327 -6.64 4.50 16.26
N LYS A 328 -7.93 4.51 16.60
CA LYS A 328 -8.99 4.19 15.64
C LYS A 328 -9.13 5.25 14.53
N THR A 329 -8.86 6.51 14.84
CA THR A 329 -8.98 7.61 13.89
C THR A 329 -7.91 7.49 12.81
N GLU A 330 -6.66 7.21 13.20
CA GLU A 330 -5.55 6.96 12.27
C GLU A 330 -5.85 5.79 11.33
N ILE A 331 -6.42 4.70 11.87
CA ILE A 331 -6.81 3.53 11.07
C ILE A 331 -7.91 3.89 10.06
N ILE A 332 -8.92 4.67 10.48
CA ILE A 332 -10.03 5.10 9.61
C ILE A 332 -9.53 6.02 8.49
N GLU A 333 -8.61 6.93 8.79
CA GLU A 333 -8.00 7.82 7.77
C GLU A 333 -7.30 7.01 6.68
N ILE A 334 -6.51 6.02 7.05
CA ILE A 334 -5.87 5.13 6.07
C ILE A 334 -6.91 4.32 5.31
N ALA A 335 -7.93 3.77 5.99
CA ALA A 335 -8.98 3.00 5.33
C ALA A 335 -9.74 3.82 4.27
N LYS A 336 -9.93 5.12 4.50
CA LYS A 336 -10.51 6.05 3.52
C LYS A 336 -9.54 6.33 2.38
N GLU A 337 -8.26 6.56 2.69
CA GLU A 337 -7.21 6.79 1.69
C GLU A 337 -7.05 5.61 0.72
N ILE A 338 -7.18 4.37 1.22
CA ILE A 338 -7.04 3.15 0.40
C ILE A 338 -8.38 2.63 -0.13
N GLU A 339 -9.47 3.39 0.04
CA GLU A 339 -10.80 3.12 -0.50
C GLU A 339 -11.47 1.85 0.08
N THR A 340 -11.05 1.37 1.26
CA THR A 340 -11.65 0.19 1.92
C THR A 340 -12.73 0.53 2.95
N TYR A 341 -12.77 1.77 3.43
CA TYR A 341 -13.65 2.18 4.54
C TYR A 341 -15.14 1.95 4.25
N GLU A 342 -15.66 2.44 3.12
CA GLU A 342 -17.09 2.36 2.78
C GLU A 342 -17.58 0.91 2.74
N LYS A 343 -16.76 0.01 2.18
CA LYS A 343 -17.07 -1.42 2.13
C LYS A 343 -17.00 -2.06 3.52
N SER A 344 -16.02 -1.69 4.35
CA SER A 344 -15.85 -2.24 5.70
C SER A 344 -16.98 -1.89 6.68
N ILE A 345 -17.72 -0.80 6.47
CA ILE A 345 -18.81 -0.36 7.36
C ILE A 345 -20.18 -0.94 7.01
N GLU A 346 -20.30 -1.71 5.93
CA GLU A 346 -21.56 -2.35 5.57
C GLU A 346 -22.04 -3.32 6.68
N PRO A 347 -23.36 -3.34 6.99
CA PRO A 347 -23.93 -3.98 8.18
C PRO A 347 -24.07 -5.51 8.04
N TYR A 348 -23.04 -6.16 7.52
CA TYR A 348 -22.94 -7.61 7.44
C TYR A 348 -21.98 -8.09 8.54
N GLU A 349 -22.54 -8.75 9.55
CA GLU A 349 -21.81 -9.21 10.72
C GLU A 349 -20.75 -10.28 10.37
N ASP A 350 -19.58 -10.16 11.02
CA ASP A 350 -18.50 -11.14 10.93
C ASP A 350 -18.86 -12.43 11.71
N SER A 351 -18.26 -13.55 11.30
CA SER A 351 -18.40 -14.87 11.97
C SER A 351 -18.06 -14.89 13.46
N CYS A 352 -17.25 -13.93 13.91
CA CYS A 352 -16.87 -13.77 15.31
C CYS A 352 -18.03 -13.33 16.23
N VAL A 353 -19.11 -12.76 15.68
CA VAL A 353 -20.20 -12.15 16.47
C VAL A 353 -21.27 -13.16 16.85
N ILE A 354 -21.52 -14.15 16.00
CA ILE A 354 -22.65 -15.10 16.12
C ILE A 354 -22.64 -15.85 17.46
N PHE A 355 -21.45 -16.28 17.90
CA PHE A 355 -21.26 -16.99 19.16
C PHE A 355 -20.48 -16.15 20.19
N ALA A 356 -20.43 -14.83 20.01
CA ALA A 356 -19.78 -13.95 20.98
C ALA A 356 -20.56 -13.96 22.31
N PRO A 357 -19.89 -14.14 23.46
CA PRO A 357 -20.55 -14.08 24.76
C PRO A 357 -20.99 -12.64 25.07
N LYS A 358 -22.06 -12.49 25.84
CA LYS A 358 -22.53 -11.18 26.35
C LYS A 358 -21.47 -10.47 27.21
N HIS A 359 -20.67 -11.24 27.95
CA HIS A 359 -19.61 -10.75 28.83
C HIS A 359 -18.32 -11.53 28.55
N PRO A 360 -17.53 -11.14 27.53
CA PRO A 360 -16.27 -11.79 27.23
C PRO A 360 -15.24 -11.52 28.33
N VAL A 361 -14.38 -12.49 28.62
CA VAL A 361 -13.25 -12.30 29.54
C VAL A 361 -12.27 -11.30 28.92
N THR A 362 -12.03 -10.17 29.61
CA THR A 362 -11.15 -9.10 29.14
C THR A 362 -9.67 -9.36 29.42
N ASN A 363 -9.33 -10.25 30.36
CA ASN A 363 -7.95 -10.64 30.63
C ASN A 363 -7.82 -12.15 30.86
N PRO A 364 -7.94 -12.96 29.80
CA PRO A 364 -7.86 -14.41 29.92
C PRO A 364 -6.43 -14.84 30.30
N LYS A 365 -6.32 -15.84 31.18
CA LYS A 365 -5.05 -16.51 31.47
C LYS A 365 -4.85 -17.67 30.50
N LEU A 366 -3.63 -17.83 30.01
CA LEU A 366 -3.30 -18.87 29.04
C LEU A 366 -3.62 -20.28 29.57
N GLU A 367 -3.32 -20.55 30.83
CA GLU A 367 -3.58 -21.85 31.49
C GLU A 367 -5.07 -22.21 31.47
N ASP A 368 -5.94 -21.26 31.81
CA ASP A 368 -7.39 -21.45 31.80
C ASP A 368 -7.89 -21.72 30.37
N VAL A 369 -7.38 -20.96 29.39
CA VAL A 369 -7.76 -21.13 27.98
C VAL A 369 -7.32 -22.49 27.44
N LEU A 370 -6.11 -22.96 27.80
CA LEU A 370 -5.62 -24.29 27.41
C LEU A 370 -6.43 -25.41 28.06
N ALA A 371 -6.77 -25.26 29.34
CA ALA A 371 -7.59 -26.24 30.05
C ALA A 371 -8.99 -26.37 29.46
N GLU A 372 -9.59 -25.26 29.02
CA GLU A 372 -10.88 -25.28 28.32
C GLU A 372 -10.76 -25.82 26.88
N GLU A 373 -9.71 -25.45 26.13
CA GLU A 373 -9.45 -25.98 24.78
C GLU A 373 -9.30 -27.52 24.80
N ALA A 374 -8.65 -28.07 25.83
CA ALA A 374 -8.42 -29.51 26.01
C ALA A 374 -9.70 -30.32 26.29
N LYS A 375 -10.83 -29.68 26.63
CA LYS A 375 -12.12 -30.37 26.80
C LYS A 375 -12.75 -30.79 25.49
N ILE A 376 -12.31 -30.22 24.37
CA ILE A 376 -12.83 -30.52 23.04
C ILE A 376 -12.17 -31.83 22.57
N GLU A 377 -12.82 -32.97 22.83
CA GLU A 377 -12.23 -34.30 22.60
C GLU A 377 -11.86 -34.55 21.13
N ASN A 378 -12.67 -34.07 20.19
CA ASN A 378 -12.51 -34.24 18.74
C ASN A 378 -11.89 -33.01 18.04
N TYR A 379 -11.09 -32.22 18.77
CA TYR A 379 -10.53 -30.96 18.26
C TYR A 379 -9.77 -31.15 16.94
N ASP A 380 -8.83 -32.09 16.87
CA ASP A 380 -8.01 -32.29 15.68
C ASP A 380 -8.81 -32.80 14.49
N GLU A 381 -9.81 -33.65 14.71
CA GLU A 381 -10.72 -34.14 13.67
C GLU A 381 -11.52 -32.98 13.05
N ILE A 382 -12.12 -32.13 13.89
CA ILE A 382 -12.84 -30.93 13.44
C ILE A 382 -11.91 -30.03 12.63
N MET A 383 -10.70 -29.77 13.13
CA MET A 383 -9.74 -28.88 12.46
C MET A 383 -9.23 -29.45 11.13
N ASN A 384 -9.11 -30.78 11.03
CA ASN A 384 -8.78 -31.48 9.78
C ASN A 384 -9.89 -31.34 8.74
N GLU A 385 -11.14 -31.53 9.17
CA GLU A 385 -12.31 -31.41 8.30
C GLU A 385 -12.46 -29.98 7.75
N ILE A 386 -12.42 -28.97 8.63
CA ILE A 386 -12.47 -27.55 8.24
C ILE A 386 -11.35 -27.21 7.24
N PHE A 387 -10.13 -27.71 7.48
CA PHE A 387 -9.01 -27.47 6.58
C PHE A 387 -9.13 -28.19 5.22
N GLY A 388 -9.79 -29.35 5.20
CA GLY A 388 -10.08 -30.13 4.00
C GLY A 388 -11.06 -29.42 3.07
N GLU A 389 -12.09 -28.78 3.64
CA GLU A 389 -13.19 -28.12 2.93
C GLU A 389 -12.87 -26.67 2.48
N LYS A 390 -11.64 -26.18 2.68
CA LYS A 390 -11.27 -24.81 2.33
C LYS A 390 -11.52 -24.49 0.85
N GLU A 391 -12.07 -23.31 0.59
CA GLU A 391 -12.24 -22.74 -0.74
C GLU A 391 -11.20 -21.66 -1.02
N TYR A 392 -11.00 -21.30 -2.29
CA TYR A 392 -10.15 -20.16 -2.65
C TYR A 392 -10.66 -19.36 -3.85
N PHE A 393 -10.34 -18.07 -3.85
CA PHE A 393 -10.69 -17.10 -4.89
C PHE A 393 -9.44 -16.32 -5.28
N ASN A 394 -9.22 -16.06 -6.57
CA ASN A 394 -8.06 -15.30 -7.06
C ASN A 394 -8.49 -13.89 -7.50
N PHE A 395 -7.65 -12.89 -7.22
CA PHE A 395 -7.89 -11.48 -7.54
C PHE A 395 -6.65 -10.86 -8.22
N GLY A 396 -6.88 -9.88 -9.09
CA GLY A 396 -5.84 -9.09 -9.78
C GLY A 396 -5.12 -9.73 -10.97
#